data_AF-A0A442ZAZ5-F1
#
_entry.id   AF-A0A442ZAZ5-F1
#
_cell.length_a   1.000
_cell.length_b   1.000
_cell.length_c   1.000
_cell.angle_alpha   90.00
_cell.angle_beta   90.00
_cell.angle_gamma   90.00
#
_symmetry.space_group_name_H-M   'P 1'
#
loop_
_entity.id
_entity.type
_entity.pdbx_description
1 polymer ?
#
loop_
_entity_poly.entity_id
_entity_poly.type
_entity_poly.pdbx_seq_one_letter_code
_entity_poly.pdbx_strand_id
1 'polypeptide(L)' 'MRIALRVLFLATQMATTVALAQTAAEREACQADYQKFCKGVLPGGGHVIKCLADHMSELTPECQKVVKANTPG' A
#
# COMPACT_ATOMS: atom_id res chain seq x y z
N MET A 1 -17.70 33.29 -28.45
CA MET A 1 -16.58 32.47 -28.98
C MET A 1 -15.53 32.16 -27.90
N ARG A 2 -15.97 31.63 -26.76
CA ARG A 2 -15.15 31.28 -25.58
C ARG A 2 -15.18 29.77 -25.29
N ILE A 3 -15.77 28.99 -26.21
CA ILE A 3 -16.12 27.57 -26.02
C ILE A 3 -15.19 26.67 -26.84
N ALA A 4 -14.69 27.12 -28.01
CA ALA A 4 -13.76 26.36 -28.84
C ALA A 4 -12.31 26.30 -28.30
N LEU A 5 -11.92 27.20 -27.39
CA LEU A 5 -10.56 27.25 -26.83
C LEU A 5 -10.38 26.37 -25.56
N ARG A 6 -11.45 25.75 -25.05
CA ARG A 6 -11.37 24.83 -23.90
C ARG A 6 -11.36 23.36 -24.32
N VAL A 7 -11.85 23.03 -25.52
CA VAL A 7 -11.94 21.65 -26.04
C VAL A 7 -10.56 21.07 -26.39
N LEU A 8 -9.59 21.91 -26.74
CA LEU A 8 -8.21 21.50 -27.05
C LEU A 8 -7.33 21.24 -25.80
N PHE A 9 -7.81 21.54 -24.59
CA PHE A 9 -7.06 21.36 -23.32
C PHE A 9 -7.72 20.36 -22.35
N LEU A 10 -8.74 19.61 -22.80
CA LEU A 10 -9.52 18.69 -21.97
C LEU A 10 -9.12 17.21 -22.13
N ALA A 11 -8.08 16.90 -22.91
CA ALA A 11 -7.70 15.52 -23.24
C ALA A 11 -6.49 14.94 -22.48
N THR A 12 -5.86 15.68 -21.55
CA THR A 12 -4.55 15.29 -20.99
C THR A 12 -4.50 15.01 -19.49
N GLN A 13 -5.60 14.89 -18.75
CA GLN A 13 -5.52 14.65 -17.30
C GLN A 13 -6.57 13.65 -16.79
N MET A 14 -6.45 12.39 -17.22
CA MET A 14 -6.82 11.24 -16.39
C MET A 14 -5.54 10.51 -15.99
N ALA A 15 -4.61 11.19 -15.35
CA ALA A 15 -3.42 10.58 -14.77
C ALA A 15 -3.69 10.27 -13.29
N THR A 16 -3.84 8.97 -13.03
CA THR A 16 -3.33 8.26 -11.86
C THR A 16 -3.73 8.77 -10.47
N THR A 17 -4.90 8.34 -9.99
CA THR A 17 -5.05 8.08 -8.56
C THR A 17 -5.22 6.58 -8.35
N VAL A 18 -4.13 5.83 -8.48
CA VAL A 18 -4.07 4.55 -7.77
C VAL A 18 -3.87 4.90 -6.30
N ALA A 19 -4.97 5.06 -5.58
CA ALA A 19 -4.95 4.98 -4.13
C ALA A 19 -4.58 3.54 -3.78
N LEU A 20 -3.28 3.23 -3.66
CA LEU A 20 -2.78 1.93 -3.20
C LEU A 20 -3.05 1.77 -1.70
N ALA A 21 -4.32 1.69 -1.33
CA ALA A 21 -4.69 1.13 -0.05
C ALA A 21 -4.49 -0.39 -0.16
N GLN A 22 -3.38 -0.89 0.39
CA GLN A 22 -3.07 -2.31 0.66
C GLN A 22 -4.04 -3.31 0.00
N THR A 23 -3.63 -3.83 -1.16
CA THR A 23 -4.38 -4.83 -1.93
C THR A 23 -4.65 -6.09 -1.10
N ALA A 24 -5.70 -6.85 -1.43
CA ALA A 24 -5.95 -8.14 -0.78
C ALA A 24 -4.76 -9.09 -0.89
N ALA A 25 -4.04 -9.05 -2.02
CA ALA A 25 -2.83 -9.83 -2.26
C ALA A 25 -1.68 -9.46 -1.31
N GLU A 26 -1.47 -8.16 -1.04
CA GLU A 26 -0.45 -7.71 -0.07
C GLU A 26 -0.77 -8.19 1.35
N ARG A 27 -2.06 -8.18 1.74
CA ARG A 27 -2.48 -8.70 3.05
C ARG A 27 -2.29 -10.20 3.15
N GLU A 28 -2.64 -10.94 2.10
CA GLU A 28 -2.44 -12.39 2.03
C GLU A 28 -0.96 -12.76 2.13
N ALA A 29 -0.09 -12.03 1.41
CA ALA A 29 1.36 -12.22 1.45
C ALA A 29 1.94 -12.08 2.87
N CYS A 30 1.33 -11.23 3.71
CA CYS A 30 1.76 -11.01 5.09
C CYS A 30 0.93 -11.77 6.13
N GLN A 31 -0.08 -12.56 5.75
CA GLN A 31 -1.04 -13.13 6.70
C GLN A 31 -0.37 -14.09 7.69
N ALA A 32 0.49 -14.98 7.19
CA ALA A 32 1.20 -15.95 8.04
C ALA A 32 2.14 -15.25 9.04
N ASP A 33 2.90 -14.27 8.55
CA ASP A 33 3.81 -13.48 9.38
C ASP A 33 3.06 -12.64 10.42
N TYR A 34 1.95 -12.01 10.02
CA TYR A 34 1.09 -11.28 10.94
C TYR A 34 0.58 -12.17 12.08
N GLN A 35 0.11 -13.38 11.77
CA GLN A 35 -0.38 -14.31 12.79
C GLN A 35 0.74 -14.80 13.72
N LYS A 36 1.97 -14.86 13.24
CA LYS A 36 3.14 -15.32 14.01
C LYS A 36 3.70 -14.23 14.92
N PHE A 37 3.83 -13.01 14.42
CA PHE A 37 4.58 -11.95 15.10
C PHE A 37 3.68 -10.82 15.64
N CYS A 38 2.58 -10.52 14.94
CA CYS A 38 1.77 -9.31 15.15
C CYS A 38 0.33 -9.61 15.56
N LYS A 39 0.05 -10.82 16.06
CA LYS A 39 -1.30 -11.23 16.45
C LYS A 39 -1.86 -10.30 17.54
N GLY A 40 -2.96 -9.62 17.22
CA GLY A 40 -3.62 -8.68 18.14
C GLY A 40 -3.29 -7.21 17.87
N VAL A 41 -2.42 -6.91 16.90
CA VAL A 41 -2.24 -5.53 16.41
C VAL A 41 -3.51 -5.10 15.68
N LEU A 42 -4.08 -3.99 16.12
CA LEU A 42 -5.31 -3.47 15.52
C LEU A 42 -5.04 -2.99 14.08
N PRO A 43 -5.80 -3.45 13.07
CA PRO A 43 -5.62 -3.01 11.70
C PRO A 43 -5.97 -1.52 11.53
N GLY A 44 -5.37 -0.89 10.52
CA GLY A 44 -5.53 0.53 10.22
C GLY A 44 -4.37 1.40 10.72
N GLY A 45 -4.28 2.64 10.22
CA GLY A 45 -3.26 3.62 10.65
C GLY A 45 -1.80 3.21 10.43
N GLY A 46 -1.52 2.15 9.67
CA GLY A 46 -0.16 1.64 9.47
C GLY A 46 0.40 0.79 10.61
N HIS A 47 -0.37 0.51 11.68
CA HIS A 47 0.13 -0.23 12.85
C HIS A 47 0.65 -1.63 12.50
N VAL A 48 -0.06 -2.34 11.61
CA VAL A 48 0.33 -3.69 11.17
C VAL A 48 1.65 -3.65 10.40
N ILE A 49 1.81 -2.68 9.48
CA ILE A 49 3.06 -2.52 8.74
C ILE A 49 4.20 -2.17 9.68
N LYS A 50 3.97 -1.31 10.68
CA LYS A 50 4.98 -1.00 11.69
C LYS A 50 5.40 -2.24 12.48
N CYS A 51 4.45 -3.05 12.96
CA CYS A 51 4.79 -4.27 13.68
C CYS A 51 5.59 -5.24 12.79
N LEU A 52 5.16 -5.45 11.55
CA LEU A 52 5.90 -6.29 10.61
C LEU A 52 7.30 -5.72 10.33
N ALA A 53 7.44 -4.39 10.24
CA ALA A 53 8.72 -3.71 10.05
C ALA A 53 9.71 -3.97 11.21
N ASP A 54 9.22 -4.07 12.44
CA ASP A 54 10.05 -4.40 13.61
C ASP A 54 10.57 -5.85 13.57
N HIS A 55 9.97 -6.73 12.75
CA HIS A 55 10.34 -8.14 12.54
C HIS A 55 10.95 -8.44 11.15
N MET A 56 11.42 -7.43 10.42
CA MET A 56 11.77 -7.55 8.99
C MET A 56 12.66 -8.73 8.60
N SER A 57 13.64 -9.09 9.41
CA SER A 57 14.55 -10.22 9.14
C SER A 57 13.89 -11.59 9.29
N GLU A 58 12.78 -11.68 10.00
CA GLU A 58 12.07 -12.92 10.32
C GLU A 58 10.87 -13.18 9.39
N LEU A 59 10.46 -12.16 8.63
CA LEU A 59 9.34 -12.24 7.69
C LEU A 59 9.66 -13.11 6.48
N THR A 60 8.62 -13.66 5.86
CA THR A 60 8.72 -14.29 4.53
C THR A 60 9.18 -13.29 3.46
N PRO A 61 9.88 -13.75 2.40
CA PRO A 61 10.33 -12.88 1.31
C PRO A 61 9.21 -12.08 0.65
N GLU A 62 8.01 -12.66 0.59
CA GLU A 62 6.81 -12.04 0.05
C GLU A 62 6.36 -10.88 0.94
N CYS A 63 6.23 -11.11 2.25
CA CYS A 63 5.82 -10.06 3.17
C CYS A 63 6.88 -8.95 3.29
N GLN A 64 8.18 -9.28 3.24
CA GLN A 64 9.24 -8.26 3.22
C GLN A 64 9.10 -7.27 2.08
N LYS A 65 8.70 -7.73 0.88
CA LYS A 65 8.46 -6.84 -0.27
C LYS A 65 7.32 -5.88 0.01
N VAL A 66 6.22 -6.38 0.61
CA VAL A 66 5.08 -5.56 0.99
C VAL A 66 5.48 -4.51 2.03
N VAL A 67 6.16 -4.91 3.10
CA VAL A 67 6.56 -3.99 4.16
C VAL A 67 7.53 -2.92 3.65
N LYS A 68 8.50 -3.29 2.79
CA LYS A 68 9.42 -2.31 2.15
C LYS A 68 8.67 -1.30 1.28
N ALA A 69 7.65 -1.74 0.55
CA ALA A 69 6.86 -0.87 -0.31
C ALA A 69 5.93 0.08 0.47
N ASN A 70 5.64 -0.23 1.75
CA ASN A 70 4.61 0.44 2.53
C ASN A 70 5.12 1.10 3.83
N THR A 71 6.41 1.01 4.15
CA THR A 71 7.01 1.69 5.31
C THR A 71 7.61 3.03 4.87
N PRO A 72 7.17 4.19 5.41
CA PRO A 72 7.88 5.44 5.20
C PRO A 72 9.24 5.33 5.92
N GLY A 73 10.32 5.50 5.16
CA GLY A 73 11.69 5.53 5.70
C GLY A 73 11.92 6.65 6.70
#